data_AF-A0A0A9BAT3-F1
#
_entry.id   AF-A0A0A9BAT3-F1
#
_cell.length_a   1.000
_cell.length_b   1.000
_cell.length_c   1.000
_cell.angle_alpha   90.00
_cell.angle_beta   90.00
_cell.angle_gamma   90.00
#
_symmetry.space_group_name_H-M   'P 1'
#
loop_
_entity.id
_entity.type
_entity.pdbx_description
1 polymer ?
#
loop_
_entity_poly.entity_id
_entity_poly.type
_entity_poly.pdbx_seq_one_letter_code
_entity_poly.pdbx_strand_id
1 'polypeptide(L)' 'MYRSKLDFDSGVFVLKFLEILRFGDNISNAFSHDDVRNIRVQIVNELVFNKYNTADTSAVKNYYSPGHFSRSSHSQNVA' A
#
# COMPACT_ATOMS: atom_id res chain seq x y z
N MET A 1 2.10 20.87 16.86
CA MET A 1 3.25 20.27 16.15
C MET A 1 3.66 19.02 16.91
N TYR A 2 3.12 17.85 16.55
CA TYR A 2 3.33 16.56 17.23
C TYR A 2 3.90 15.59 16.16
N ARG A 3 5.22 15.44 16.07
CA ARG A 3 6.06 14.42 16.72
C ARG A 3 5.85 13.00 16.18
N SER A 4 6.24 12.82 14.92
CA SER A 4 7.12 11.76 14.40
C SER A 4 7.05 10.39 15.09
N LYS A 5 6.01 9.62 14.76
CA LYS A 5 6.07 8.15 14.72
C LYS A 5 6.27 7.79 13.24
N LEU A 6 7.55 7.61 12.84
CA LEU A 6 8.00 7.21 11.49
C LEU A 6 7.40 8.03 10.32
N ASP A 7 8.03 9.17 10.01
CA ASP A 7 7.68 10.08 8.90
C ASP A 7 8.02 9.53 7.49
N PHE A 8 7.57 8.33 7.13
CA PHE A 8 7.77 7.77 5.77
C PHE A 8 6.57 8.01 4.83
N ASP A 9 5.49 8.60 5.33
CA ASP A 9 4.26 8.79 4.55
C ASP A 9 4.15 10.18 3.91
N SER A 10 5.17 11.04 4.01
CA SER A 10 5.16 12.36 3.38
C SER A 10 4.85 12.31 1.88
N GLY A 11 5.39 11.29 1.18
CA GLY A 11 5.07 11.04 -0.22
C GLY A 11 3.60 10.65 -0.46
N VAL A 12 3.01 9.86 0.44
CA VAL A 12 1.59 9.47 0.38
C VAL A 12 0.69 10.70 0.55
N PHE A 13 1.02 11.56 1.52
CA PHE A 13 0.32 12.83 1.72
C PHE A 13 0.40 13.73 0.48
N VAL A 14 1.59 13.92 -0.10
CA VAL A 14 1.77 14.77 -1.28
C VAL A 14 1.01 14.24 -2.49
N LEU A 15 1.08 12.93 -2.76
CA LEU A 15 0.36 12.31 -3.86
C LEU A 15 -1.16 12.46 -3.71
N LYS A 16 -1.68 12.17 -2.51
CA LYS A 16 -3.12 12.31 -2.26
C LYS A 16 -3.57 13.77 -2.32
N PHE A 17 -2.75 14.69 -1.81
CA PHE A 17 -2.97 16.13 -1.89
C PHE A 17 -3.09 16.59 -3.36
N LEU A 18 -2.17 16.17 -4.23
CA LEU A 18 -2.20 16.53 -5.64
C LEU A 18 -3.39 15.91 -6.39
N GLU A 19 -3.82 14.71 -6.01
CA GLU A 19 -4.99 14.03 -6.59
C GLU A 19 -6.30 14.79 -6.32
N ILE A 20 -6.47 15.27 -5.08
CA ILE A 20 -7.68 15.98 -4.64
C ILE A 20 -7.60 17.50 -4.82
N LEU A 21 -6.44 18.02 -5.24
CA LEU A 21 -6.22 19.46 -5.38
C LEU A 21 -7.20 20.04 -6.42
N ARG A 22 -8.27 20.64 -5.92
CA ARG A 22 -9.21 21.44 -6.70
C ARG A 22 -9.33 22.82 -6.12
N PHE A 23 -9.49 23.79 -7.02
CA PHE A 23 -9.57 25.19 -6.63
C PHE A 23 -10.80 25.42 -5.74
N GLY A 24 -10.59 25.85 -4.49
CA GLY A 24 -11.65 26.17 -3.54
C GLY A 24 -11.99 25.09 -2.51
N ASP A 25 -11.40 23.88 -2.60
CA ASP A 25 -11.70 22.80 -1.67
C ASP A 25 -10.92 22.93 -0.35
N ASN A 26 -11.59 22.65 0.77
CA ASN A 26 -10.93 22.58 2.07
C ASN A 26 -10.30 21.20 2.27
N ILE A 27 -9.03 21.09 1.89
CA ILE A 27 -8.25 19.86 1.90
C ILE A 27 -7.97 19.35 3.32
N SER A 28 -8.10 20.20 4.35
CA SER A 28 -7.79 19.81 5.75
C SER A 28 -8.68 18.70 6.28
N ASN A 29 -9.85 18.49 5.66
CA ASN A 29 -10.84 17.48 6.08
C ASN A 29 -10.97 16.34 5.07
N ALA A 30 -10.14 16.32 4.02
CA ALA A 30 -10.27 15.34 2.95
C ALA A 30 -9.80 13.94 3.37
N PHE A 31 -8.82 13.86 4.26
CA PHE A 31 -8.36 12.61 4.86
C PHE A 31 -7.59 12.88 6.16
N SER A 32 -7.56 11.88 7.02
CA SER A 32 -6.91 11.89 8.32
C SER A 32 -5.68 10.99 8.34
N HIS A 33 -4.95 11.01 9.45
CA HIS A 33 -3.82 10.10 9.64
C HIS A 33 -4.24 8.62 9.64
N ASP A 34 -5.48 8.32 10.09
CA ASP A 34 -6.01 6.95 10.11
C ASP A 34 -6.23 6.40 8.69
N ASP A 35 -6.45 7.28 7.71
CA ASP A 35 -6.65 6.92 6.31
C ASP A 35 -5.33 6.62 5.58
N VAL A 36 -4.20 7.13 6.08
CA VAL A 36 -2.89 7.07 5.41
C VAL A 36 -2.49 5.65 5.05
N ARG A 37 -2.76 4.68 5.94
CA ARG A 37 -2.45 3.27 5.68
C ARG A 37 -3.19 2.74 4.46
N ASN A 38 -4.48 3.07 4.33
CA ASN A 38 -5.32 2.60 3.23
C ASN A 38 -4.96 3.32 1.94
N ILE A 39 -4.73 4.63 2.01
CA ILE A 39 -4.28 5.45 0.87
C ILE A 39 -2.96 4.91 0.32
N ARG A 40 -2.00 4.56 1.20
CA ARG A 40 -0.72 3.97 0.78
C ARG A 40 -0.91 2.67 -0.01
N VAL A 41 -1.79 1.78 0.45
CA VAL A 41 -2.08 0.52 -0.26
C VAL A 41 -2.72 0.79 -1.62
N GLN A 42 -3.66 1.74 -1.69
CA GLN A 42 -4.30 2.13 -2.95
C GLN A 42 -3.27 2.66 -3.96
N ILE A 43 -2.46 3.64 -3.56
CA ILE A 43 -1.41 4.23 -4.41
C ILE A 43 -0.44 3.15 -4.91
N VAL A 44 0.04 2.27 -4.01
CA VAL A 44 0.99 1.21 -4.40
C VAL A 44 0.34 0.23 -5.38
N ASN A 45 -0.92 -0.17 -5.16
CA ASN A 45 -1.62 -1.04 -6.08
C ASN A 45 -1.76 -0.39 -7.47
N GLU A 46 -2.18 0.88 -7.51
CA GLU A 46 -2.32 1.62 -8.76
C GLU A 46 -0.99 1.71 -9.52
N LEU A 47 0.13 1.96 -8.82
CA LEU A 47 1.46 2.01 -9.42
C LEU A 47 1.92 0.63 -9.91
N VAL A 48 1.78 -0.42 -9.09
CA VAL A 48 2.24 -1.78 -9.42
C VAL A 48 1.46 -2.35 -10.60
N PHE A 49 0.15 -2.14 -10.66
CA PHE A 49 -0.74 -2.67 -11.69
C PHE A 49 -0.98 -1.70 -12.86
N ASN A 50 -0.31 -0.55 -12.89
CA ASN A 50 -0.41 0.37 -14.02
C ASN A 50 0.15 -0.27 -15.30
N LYS A 51 -0.57 -0.15 -16.42
CA LYS A 51 -0.11 -0.66 -17.74
C LYS A 51 1.18 0.01 -18.25
N TYR A 52 1.50 1.20 -17.75
CA TYR A 52 2.73 1.93 -18.08
C TYR A 52 3.86 1.71 -17.09
N ASN A 53 3.66 0.88 -16.05
CA ASN A 53 4.72 0.54 -15.12
C ASN A 53 5.76 -0.36 -15.82
N THR A 54 6.99 0.13 -15.90
CA THR A 54 8.13 -0.58 -16.51
C THR A 54 9.04 -1.24 -15.47
N ALA A 55 8.75 -1.11 -14.17
CA ALA A 55 9.53 -1.74 -13.11
C ALA A 55 9.33 -3.26 -13.11
N ASP A 56 10.38 -3.99 -12.72
CA ASP A 56 10.26 -5.42 -12.43
C ASP A 56 9.34 -5.63 -11.23
N THR A 57 8.15 -6.19 -11.50
CA THR A 57 7.12 -6.48 -10.50
C THR A 57 7.00 -7.98 -10.22
N SER A 58 7.92 -8.80 -10.72
CA SER A 58 7.90 -10.26 -10.56
C SER A 58 7.87 -10.67 -9.09
N ALA A 59 8.69 -10.04 -8.24
CA ALA A 59 8.74 -10.33 -6.81
C ALA A 59 7.38 -10.10 -6.11
N VAL A 60 6.66 -9.04 -6.47
CA VAL A 60 5.37 -8.70 -5.86
C VAL A 60 4.26 -9.59 -6.41
N LYS A 61 4.25 -9.84 -7.73
CA LYS A 61 3.21 -10.65 -8.38
C LYS A 61 3.35 -12.14 -8.05
N ASN A 62 4.58 -12.64 -7.92
CA ASN A 62 4.85 -14.05 -7.62
C ASN A 62 4.70 -14.39 -6.14
N TYR A 63 4.73 -13.39 -5.24
CA TYR A 63 4.46 -13.59 -3.82
C TYR A 63 3.08 -14.21 -3.56
N TYR A 64 2.09 -13.91 -4.42
CA TYR A 64 0.73 -14.44 -4.33
C TYR A 64 0.48 -15.63 -5.27
N SER A 65 1.52 -16.23 -5.86
CA SER A 65 1.35 -17.42 -6.70
C SER A 65 0.76 -18.57 -5.87
N PRO A 66 -0.28 -19.27 -6.35
CA PRO A 66 -1.04 -20.28 -5.59
C PRO A 66 -0.25 -21.49 -5.03
N GLY A 67 1.08 -21.55 -5.19
CA GLY A 67 1.92 -22.66 -4.74
C GLY A 67 2.59 -22.46 -3.37
N HIS A 68 2.52 -21.27 -2.77
CA HIS A 68 3.30 -20.96 -1.55
C HIS A 68 2.56 -21.21 -0.22
N PHE A 69 1.28 -21.60 -0.26
CA PHE A 69 0.47 -22.00 0.91
C PHE A 69 0.31 -23.51 1.04
N SER A 70 1.30 -24.30 0.62
CA SER A 70 1.41 -25.68 1.10
C SER A 70 1.74 -25.62 2.60
N ARG A 71 0.69 -25.48 3.41
CA ARG A 71 0.67 -25.83 4.83
C ARG A 71 1.38 -27.18 4.95
N SER A 72 2.55 -27.19 5.57
CA SER A 72 3.16 -28.42 6.03
C SER A 72 2.24 -28.98 7.10
N SER A 73 1.34 -29.88 6.70
CA SER A 73 0.68 -30.79 7.60
C SER A 73 1.77 -31.67 8.21
N HIS A 74 2.25 -31.26 9.38
CA HIS A 74 3.09 -32.11 10.22
C HIS A 74 2.23 -33.30 10.64
N SER A 75 2.30 -34.39 9.88
CA SER A 75 1.72 -35.67 10.29
C SER A 75 2.57 -36.20 11.44
N GLN A 76 2.14 -35.97 12.68
CA GLN A 76 2.62 -36.74 13.81
C GLN A 76 2.08 -38.16 13.67
N ASN A 77 2.89 -39.05 13.09
CA ASN A 77 2.71 -40.47 13.26
C ASN A 77 3.10 -40.80 14.70
N VAL A 78 2.10 -40.95 15.57
CA VAL A 78 2.29 -41.58 16.88
C VAL A 78 2.09 -43.07 16.66
N ALA A 79 3.19 -43.83 16.84
CA ALA A 79 3.19 -45.28 16.89
C ALA A 79 2.56 -45.79 18.19
#